data_AF-A0ABD0RHY6-F1
#
_entry.id   AF-A0ABD0RHY6-F1
#
_cell.length_a   1.000
_cell.length_b   1.000
_cell.length_c   1.000
_cell.angle_alpha   90.00
_cell.angle_beta   90.00
_cell.angle_gamma   90.00
#
_symmetry.space_group_name_H-M   'P 1'
#
loop_
_entity.id
_entity.type
_entity.pdbx_description
1 polymer ?
#
loop_
_entity_poly.entity_id
_entity_poly.type
_entity_poly.pdbx_seq_one_letter_code
_entity_poly.pdbx_strand_id
1 'polypeptide(L)' 'DLSPLKESTVQVCGNQTILASSLAGGDGIVTLTFLYRPGTWVIVTASKHGFVTNSAPWHASRIPREYFL' A
#
# COMPACT_ATOMS: atom_id res chain seq x y z
N ASP A 1 21.85 -0.21 6.77
CA ASP A 1 20.92 -1.17 7.38
C ASP A 1 19.71 -1.28 6.46
N LEU A 2 19.24 -2.51 6.18
CA LEU A 2 18.07 -2.79 5.34
C LEU A 2 16.91 -3.37 6.18
N SER A 3 16.97 -3.19 7.49
CA SER A 3 15.92 -3.62 8.41
C SER A 3 14.58 -2.96 8.08
N PRO A 4 13.45 -3.68 8.22
CA PRO A 4 12.13 -3.12 7.99
C PRO A 4 11.86 -1.86 8.82
N LEU A 5 11.19 -0.88 8.22
CA LEU A 5 10.90 0.40 8.87
C LEU A 5 9.54 0.35 9.57
N LYS A 6 9.55 0.06 10.88
CA LYS A 6 8.35 0.16 11.73
C LYS A 6 7.73 1.56 11.69
N GLU A 7 6.43 1.67 11.91
CA GLU A 7 5.71 2.95 12.03
C GLU A 7 5.90 3.88 10.82
N SER A 8 6.21 3.32 9.66
CA SER A 8 6.17 4.06 8.40
C SER A 8 4.70 4.29 8.03
N THR A 9 4.36 5.51 7.64
CA THR A 9 3.04 5.81 7.08
C THR A 9 2.95 5.20 5.70
N VAL A 10 2.02 4.25 5.53
CA VAL A 10 1.71 3.60 4.26
C VAL A 10 0.36 4.08 3.76
N GLN A 11 0.32 4.58 2.53
CA GLN A 11 -0.90 5.08 1.89
C GLN A 11 -1.11 4.41 0.54
N VAL A 12 -2.37 4.12 0.23
CA VAL A 12 -2.80 3.76 -1.13
C VAL A 12 -3.45 4.99 -1.74
N CYS A 13 -2.84 5.52 -2.81
CA CYS A 13 -3.27 6.74 -3.47
C CYS A 13 -3.88 6.41 -4.85
N GLY A 14 -5.12 6.84 -5.08
CA GLY A 14 -5.78 6.84 -6.39
C GLY A 14 -5.58 8.17 -7.11
N ASN A 15 -6.47 8.49 -8.06
CA ASN A 15 -6.47 9.79 -8.73
C ASN A 15 -6.75 10.92 -7.72
N GLN A 16 -5.69 11.55 -7.22
CA GLN A 16 -5.70 12.70 -6.30
C GLN A 16 -6.38 12.45 -4.94
N THR A 17 -6.56 11.19 -4.55
CA THR A 17 -7.25 10.81 -3.30
C THR A 17 -6.49 9.69 -2.59
N ILE A 18 -6.51 9.71 -1.25
CA ILE A 18 -6.02 8.59 -0.43
C ILE A 18 -7.19 7.63 -0.22
N LEU A 19 -7.03 6.40 -0.70
CA LEU A 19 -8.03 5.33 -0.63
C LEU A 19 -7.95 4.54 0.69
N ALA A 20 -6.74 4.39 1.24
CA ALA A 20 -6.48 3.80 2.55
C ALA A 20 -5.14 4.30 3.11
N SER A 21 -5.01 4.30 4.43
CA SER A 21 -3.78 4.69 5.13
C SER A 21 -3.66 3.93 6.45
N SER A 22 -2.45 3.52 6.81
CA SER A 22 -2.14 2.98 8.13
C SER A 22 -0.63 3.06 8.40
N LEU A 23 -0.21 2.72 9.61
CA LEU A 23 1.20 2.59 9.98
C LEU A 23 1.66 1.15 9.80
N ALA A 24 2.91 0.99 9.36
CA ALA A 24 3.60 -0.30 9.37
C ALA A 24 3.80 -0.80 10.81
N GLY A 25 3.62 -2.11 11.02
CA GLY A 25 3.84 -2.78 12.29
C GLY A 25 5.30 -2.80 12.71
N GLY A 26 5.60 -3.43 13.85
CA GLY A 26 6.97 -3.57 14.36
C GLY A 26 7.90 -4.35 13.42
N ASP A 27 7.32 -5.19 12.57
CA ASP A 27 7.96 -5.96 11.50
C ASP A 27 8.04 -5.20 10.16
N GLY A 28 7.56 -3.96 10.11
CA GLY A 28 7.50 -3.15 8.89
C GLY A 28 6.43 -3.59 7.88
N ILE A 29 5.49 -4.46 8.28
CA ILE A 29 4.41 -4.96 7.42
C ILE A 29 3.10 -4.24 7.76
N VAL A 30 2.26 -4.02 6.75
CA VAL A 30 0.88 -3.56 6.93
C VAL A 30 -0.02 -4.18 5.88
N THR A 31 -1.24 -4.54 6.28
CA THR A 31 -2.31 -4.93 5.37
C THR A 31 -3.33 -3.79 5.30
N LEU A 32 -3.59 -3.32 4.08
CA LEU A 32 -4.57 -2.27 3.82
C LEU A 32 -5.71 -2.85 2.96
N THR A 33 -6.94 -2.59 3.38
CA THR A 33 -8.14 -2.93 2.62
C THR A 33 -8.72 -1.66 2.05
N PHE A 34 -8.98 -1.64 0.74
CA PHE A 34 -9.60 -0.53 0.05
C PHE A 34 -10.46 -1.03 -1.11
N LEU A 35 -11.49 -0.26 -1.47
CA LEU A 35 -12.28 -0.54 -2.67
C LEU A 35 -11.50 -0.12 -3.91
N TYR A 36 -11.48 -0.98 -4.92
CA TYR A 36 -10.84 -0.70 -6.19
C TYR A 36 -11.70 -1.19 -7.36
N ARG A 37 -11.51 -0.58 -8.52
CA ARG A 37 -12.06 -1.06 -9.79
C ARG A 37 -10.93 -1.72 -10.58
N PRO A 38 -11.10 -2.96 -11.08
CA PRO A 38 -10.14 -3.54 -12.00
C PRO A 38 -9.83 -2.60 -13.17
N GLY A 39 -8.56 -2.55 -13.60
CA GLY A 39 -8.10 -1.58 -14.60
C GLY A 39 -7.66 -0.22 -14.04
N THR A 40 -7.87 0.04 -12.75
CA THR A 40 -7.46 1.30 -12.10
C THR A 40 -6.05 1.19 -11.56
N TRP A 41 -5.22 2.19 -11.85
CA TRP A 41 -3.90 2.35 -11.24
C TRP A 41 -4.01 3.04 -9.89
N VAL A 42 -3.24 2.54 -8.93
CA VAL A 42 -2.97 3.23 -7.66
C VAL A 42 -1.46 3.27 -7.43
N ILE A 43 -1.02 4.15 -6.55
CA ILE A 43 0.35 4.20 -6.06
C ILE A 43 0.31 3.88 -4.57
N VAL A 44 1.10 2.90 -4.15
CA VAL A 44 1.37 2.65 -2.73
C VAL A 44 2.59 3.47 -2.35
N THR A 45 2.47 4.33 -1.34
CA THR A 45 3.59 5.11 -0.80
C THR A 45 3.90 4.64 0.61
N ALA A 46 5.17 4.64 0.97
CA ALA A 46 5.65 4.40 2.33
C ALA A 46 6.61 5.54 2.71
N SER A 47 6.28 6.30 3.75
CA SER A 47 7.04 7.46 4.19
C SER A 47 7.33 7.42 5.69
N LYS A 48 8.52 7.88 6.06
CA LYS A 48 8.94 8.01 7.45
C LYS A 48 9.91 9.19 7.54
N HIS A 49 9.76 10.01 8.58
CA HIS A 49 10.67 11.13 8.81
C HIS A 49 12.12 10.63 8.92
N GLY A 50 13.05 11.32 8.24
CA GLY A 50 14.46 10.93 8.17
C GLY A 50 14.79 9.86 7.13
N PHE A 51 13.80 9.38 6.36
CA PHE A 51 13.99 8.40 5.28
C PHE A 51 13.45 8.94 3.96
N VAL A 52 14.03 8.45 2.86
CA VAL A 52 13.51 8.70 1.51
C VAL A 52 12.21 7.91 1.34
N THR A 53 11.15 8.58 0.92
CA THR A 53 9.86 7.95 0.61
C THR A 53 10.03 6.92 -0.51
N ASN A 54 9.44 5.74 -0.32
CA ASN A 54 9.34 4.72 -1.36
C ASN A 54 7.92 4.73 -1.95
N SER A 55 7.82 4.50 -3.27
CA SER A 55 6.54 4.46 -3.99
C SER A 55 6.54 3.29 -4.97
N ALA A 56 5.48 2.49 -4.95
CA ALA A 56 5.29 1.35 -5.85
C ALA A 56 3.93 1.45 -6.55
N PRO A 57 3.87 1.42 -7.88
CA PRO A 57 2.60 1.37 -8.59
C PRO A 57 1.94 0.00 -8.42
N TRP A 58 0.61 -0.03 -8.31
CA TRP A 58 -0.18 -1.25 -8.28
C TRP A 58 -1.36 -1.16 -9.25
N HIS A 59 -1.63 -2.27 -9.92
CA HIS A 59 -2.71 -2.38 -10.88
C HIS A 59 -3.23 -3.81 -10.93
N ALA A 60 -4.52 -3.99 -10.61
CA ALA A 60 -5.22 -5.25 -10.75
C ALA A 60 -6.09 -5.23 -12.01
N SER A 61 -5.86 -6.17 -12.93
CA SER A 61 -6.64 -6.30 -14.17
C SER A 61 -7.92 -7.12 -14.02
N ARG A 62 -8.09 -7.84 -12.90
CA ARG A 62 -9.24 -8.70 -12.62
C ARG A 62 -9.51 -8.76 -11.12
N ILE A 63 -10.74 -9.12 -10.76
CA ILE A 63 -11.07 -9.48 -9.38
C ILE A 63 -10.43 -10.86 -9.10
N PRO A 64 -9.73 -11.05 -7.96
CA PRO A 64 -9.29 -12.37 -7.53
C PRO A 64 -10.47 -13.33 -7.59
N ARG A 65 -10.30 -14.46 -8.30
CA ARG A 65 -11.28 -15.54 -8.19
C ARG A 65 -11.09 -16.17 -6.82
N GLU A 66 -12.14 -16.19 -6.03
CA GLU A 66 -12.17 -16.91 -4.77
C GLU A 66 -12.13 -18.41 -5.11
N TYR A 67 -10.94 -19.02 -5.01
CA TYR A 67 -10.84 -20.46 -4.97
C TYR A 67 -11.05 -20.86 -3.51
N PHE A 68 -12.29 -21.22 -3.16
CA PHE A 68 -12.54 -21.94 -1.91
C PHE A 68 -11.78 -23.27 -1.98
N LEU A 69 -10.83 -23.45 -1.06
CA LEU A 69 -10.27 -24.76 -0.70
C LEU A 69 -11.09 -25.36 0.44
#